data_AF-A0A3B9JZ81-F1
#
_entry.id   AF-A0A3B9JZ81-F1
#
_cell.length_a   1.000
_cell.length_b   1.000
_cell.length_c   1.000
_cell.angle_alpha   90.00
_cell.angle_beta   90.00
_cell.angle_gamma   90.00
#
_symmetry.space_group_name_H-M   'P 1'
#
loop_
_entity.id
_entity.type
_entity.pdbx_description
1 polymer ?
#
loop_
_entity_poly.entity_id
_entity_poly.type
_entity_poly.pdbx_seq_one_letter_code
_entity_poly.pdbx_strand_id
1 'polypeptide(L)'
;MLRPFLVVGIGGSGGKTARALRQALQFKLDQIGWDGGWPDAWQILHIDSPTTPDGLDFPAALLPQQDYLSLVPNGVGYQQVYNSIVKGLGQ
;
A
#
# COMPACT_ATOMS: atom_id res chain seq x y z
N MET A 1 17.65 -12.85 15.51
CA MET A 1 16.22 -12.58 15.77
C MET A 1 15.77 -11.50 14.78
N LEU A 2 14.70 -11.72 14.01
CA LEU A 2 14.18 -10.71 13.09
C LEU A 2 13.60 -9.55 13.92
N ARG A 3 13.97 -8.31 13.60
CA ARG A 3 13.42 -7.12 14.27
C ARG A 3 12.03 -6.83 13.68
N PRO A 4 10.97 -6.67 14.51
CA PRO A 4 9.67 -6.27 14.01
C PRO A 4 9.71 -4.89 13.40
N PHE A 5 8.95 -4.66 12.32
CA PHE A 5 8.74 -3.34 11.75
C PHE A 5 7.40 -3.24 11.04
N LEU A 6 6.92 -2.02 10.91
CA LEU A 6 5.80 -1.63 10.07
C LEU A 6 6.27 -0.52 9.11
N VAL A 7 5.99 -0.69 7.83
CA VAL A 7 6.19 0.35 6.81
C VAL A 7 4.85 0.77 6.26
N VAL A 8 4.59 2.07 6.24
CA VAL A 8 3.36 2.63 5.68
C VAL A 8 3.71 3.51 4.48
N GLY A 9 3.32 3.07 3.29
CA GLY A 9 3.39 3.85 2.06
C GLY A 9 2.13 4.68 1.89
N ILE A 10 2.25 6.01 1.77
CA ILE A 10 1.13 6.92 1.57
C ILE A 10 1.10 7.43 0.13
N GLY A 11 -0.05 7.35 -0.52
CA GLY A 11 -0.25 7.78 -1.90
C GLY A 11 0.48 6.90 -2.92
N GLY A 12 0.38 7.27 -4.20
CA GLY A 12 0.90 6.45 -5.30
C GLY A 12 2.42 6.23 -5.26
N SER A 13 3.22 7.25 -4.92
CA SER A 13 4.68 7.10 -4.80
C SER A 13 5.07 6.28 -3.57
N GLY A 14 4.43 6.53 -2.42
CA GLY A 14 4.65 5.78 -1.19
C GLY A 14 4.31 4.30 -1.35
N GLY A 15 3.21 3.98 -2.05
CA GLY A 15 2.84 2.62 -2.41
C GLY A 15 3.87 1.92 -3.30
N LYS A 16 4.38 2.60 -4.32
CA LYS A 16 5.46 2.07 -5.17
C LYS A 16 6.75 1.80 -4.37
N THR A 17 7.12 2.70 -3.47
CA THR A 17 8.26 2.50 -2.56
C THR A 17 8.03 1.30 -1.63
N ALA A 18 6.84 1.16 -1.06
CA ALA A 18 6.48 0.02 -0.20
C ALA A 18 6.55 -1.33 -0.97
N ARG A 19 6.05 -1.37 -2.21
CA ARG A 19 6.14 -2.54 -3.10
C ARG A 19 7.58 -2.91 -3.42
N ALA A 20 8.41 -1.92 -3.79
CA ALA A 20 9.82 -2.14 -4.07
C ALA A 20 10.59 -2.66 -2.83
N LEU A 21 10.29 -2.10 -1.65
CA LEU A 21 10.87 -2.54 -0.40
C LEU A 21 10.48 -3.99 -0.08
N ARG A 22 9.20 -4.35 -0.19
CA ARG A 22 8.72 -5.73 0.01
C ARG A 22 9.47 -6.71 -0.89
N GLN A 23 9.60 -6.38 -2.17
CA GLN A 23 10.28 -7.21 -3.15
C GLN A 23 11.78 -7.36 -2.82
N ALA A 24 12.46 -6.27 -2.47
CA ALA A 24 13.87 -6.30 -2.08
C ALA A 24 14.11 -7.14 -0.82
N LEU A 25 13.19 -7.08 0.15
CA LEU A 25 13.23 -7.91 1.35
C LEU A 25 13.00 -9.39 1.04
N GLN A 26 12.02 -9.71 0.18
CA GLN A 26 11.80 -11.08 -0.27
C GLN A 26 13.04 -11.66 -0.94
N PHE A 27 13.66 -10.93 -1.86
CA PHE A 27 14.91 -11.36 -2.49
C PHE A 27 16.03 -11.62 -1.48
N LYS A 28 16.13 -10.82 -0.42
CA LYS A 28 17.11 -11.04 0.65
C LYS A 28 16.81 -12.30 1.47
N LEU A 29 15.53 -12.60 1.73
CA LEU A 29 15.13 -13.85 2.39
C LEU A 29 15.49 -15.05 1.52
N ASP A 30 15.21 -14.99 0.23
CA ASP A 30 15.53 -16.06 -0.73
C ASP A 30 17.05 -16.29 -0.79
N GLN A 31 17.85 -15.21 -0.81
CA GLN A 31 19.32 -15.27 -0.84
C GLN A 31 19.94 -15.97 0.38
N ILE A 32 19.30 -15.87 1.55
CA ILE A 32 19.77 -16.55 2.76
C ILE A 32 19.14 -17.94 2.95
N GLY A 33 18.36 -18.42 1.98
CA GLY A 33 17.70 -19.72 2.03
C GLY A 33 16.58 -19.80 3.06
N TRP A 34 15.91 -18.68 3.35
CA TRP A 34 14.76 -18.66 4.26
C TRP A 34 13.54 -19.33 3.61
N ASP A 35 12.95 -20.29 4.31
CA ASP A 35 11.79 -21.09 3.85
C ASP A 35 10.50 -20.82 4.66
N GLY A 36 10.58 -20.03 5.73
CA GLY A 36 9.46 -19.70 6.62
C GLY A 36 8.45 -18.69 6.06
N GLY A 37 8.48 -18.40 4.75
CA GLY A 37 7.57 -17.45 4.10
C GLY A 37 7.83 -15.98 4.46
N TRP A 38 6.83 -15.11 4.30
CA TRP A 38 6.95 -13.71 4.71
C TRP A 38 6.92 -13.60 6.24
N PRO A 39 7.91 -12.97 6.91
CA PRO A 39 7.92 -12.92 8.37
C PRO A 39 6.72 -12.18 8.96
N ASP A 40 5.99 -12.82 9.87
CA ASP A 40 4.81 -12.24 10.53
C ASP A 40 5.09 -10.92 11.27
N ALA A 41 6.32 -10.75 11.75
CA ALA A 41 6.78 -9.54 12.43
C ALA A 41 7.00 -8.35 11.47
N TRP A 42 6.90 -8.55 10.15
CA TRP A 42 7.12 -7.54 9.12
C TRP A 42 5.80 -7.19 8.46
N GLN A 43 5.35 -5.96 8.66
CA GLN A 43 4.10 -5.47 8.10
C GLN A 43 4.37 -4.33 7.12
N ILE A 44 3.64 -4.33 6.01
CA ILE A 44 3.70 -3.28 5.00
C ILE A 44 2.25 -2.92 4.66
N LEU A 45 1.91 -1.64 4.75
CA LEU A 45 0.58 -1.12 4.46
C LEU A 45 0.68 -0.01 3.42
N HIS A 46 -0.17 -0.01 2.41
CA HIS A 46 -0.34 1.09 1.47
C HIS A 46 -1.67 1.78 1.73
N ILE A 47 -1.64 3.07 2.03
CA ILE A 47 -2.82 3.91 2.19
C ILE A 47 -2.92 4.86 1.01
N ASP A 48 -4.05 4.87 0.31
CA ASP A 48 -4.25 5.72 -0.87
C ASP A 48 -5.70 6.15 -1.07
N SER A 49 -5.95 7.02 -2.04
CA SER A 49 -7.29 7.50 -2.39
C SER A 49 -8.05 6.60 -3.38
N PRO A 50 -7.43 5.97 -4.39
CA PRO A 50 -8.16 5.06 -5.27
C PRO A 50 -8.83 3.92 -4.49
N THR A 51 -9.99 3.45 -4.95
CA THR A 51 -10.67 2.29 -4.34
C THR A 51 -9.94 0.99 -4.65
N THR A 52 -9.23 0.96 -5.78
CA THR A 52 -8.48 -0.19 -6.27
C THR A 52 -7.03 0.24 -6.45
N PRO A 53 -6.05 -0.56 -5.98
CA PRO A 53 -4.64 -0.25 -6.21
C PRO A 53 -4.32 -0.08 -7.69
N ASP A 54 -3.62 0.99 -8.04
CA ASP A 54 -3.18 1.30 -9.39
C ASP A 54 -1.67 1.08 -9.56
N GLY A 55 -1.11 1.54 -10.68
CA GLY A 55 0.33 1.47 -10.92
C GLY A 55 0.83 0.08 -11.30
N LEU A 56 0.06 -0.65 -12.13
CA LEU A 56 0.44 -1.95 -12.68
C LEU A 56 1.65 -1.87 -13.64
N ASP A 57 1.96 -0.67 -14.12
CA ASP A 57 3.16 -0.34 -14.90
C ASP A 57 4.45 -0.36 -14.05
N PHE A 58 4.34 -0.30 -12.72
CA PHE A 58 5.50 -0.38 -11.84
C PHE A 58 5.97 -1.84 -11.65
N PRO A 59 7.28 -2.15 -11.78
CA PRO A 59 7.78 -3.53 -11.84
C PRO A 59 7.50 -4.41 -10.61
N ALA A 60 7.52 -3.84 -9.40
CA ALA A 60 7.25 -4.61 -8.19
C ALA A 60 5.76 -4.94 -8.10
N ALA A 61 5.38 -6.18 -7.78
CA ALA A 61 3.97 -6.58 -7.70
C ALA A 61 3.15 -5.69 -6.73
N LEU A 62 1.82 -5.63 -6.93
CA LEU A 62 0.92 -5.02 -5.97
C LEU A 62 1.01 -5.73 -4.61
N LEU A 63 0.75 -4.99 -3.52
CA LEU A 63 0.61 -5.60 -2.21
C LEU A 63 -0.66 -6.48 -2.16
N PRO A 64 -0.71 -7.49 -1.29
CA PRO A 64 -1.93 -8.22 -1.00
C PRO A 64 -3.09 -7.28 -0.65
N GLN A 65 -4.33 -7.65 -0.95
CA GLN A 65 -5.48 -6.78 -0.74
C GLN A 65 -5.64 -6.34 0.72
N GLN A 66 -5.33 -7.22 1.67
CA GLN A 66 -5.36 -6.92 3.11
C GLN A 66 -4.33 -5.87 3.55
N ASP A 67 -3.31 -5.63 2.72
CA ASP A 67 -2.22 -4.68 2.96
C ASP A 67 -2.46 -3.35 2.20
N TYR A 68 -3.68 -3.12 1.70
CA TYR A 68 -4.10 -1.88 1.05
C TYR A 68 -5.34 -1.29 1.71
N LEU A 69 -5.26 0.00 2.06
CA LEU A 69 -6.36 0.76 2.62
C LEU A 69 -6.70 1.94 1.72
N SER A 70 -7.89 1.91 1.12
CA SER A 70 -8.45 3.07 0.45
C SER A 70 -9.07 4.04 1.45
N LEU A 71 -8.83 5.34 1.26
CA LEU A 71 -9.47 6.42 2.01
C LEU A 71 -10.85 6.80 1.43
N VAL A 72 -11.18 6.29 0.25
CA VAL A 72 -12.44 6.59 -0.43
C VAL A 72 -13.33 5.34 -0.38
N PRO A 73 -14.59 5.46 0.08
CA PRO A 73 -15.50 4.33 0.09
C PRO A 73 -15.78 3.80 -1.33
N ASN A 74 -16.05 2.50 -1.44
CA ASN A 74 -16.44 1.89 -2.71
C ASN A 74 -17.66 2.62 -3.32
N GLY A 75 -17.58 2.90 -4.62
CA GLY A 75 -18.64 3.60 -5.35
C GLY A 75 -18.64 5.13 -5.16
N VAL A 76 -17.71 5.69 -4.39
CA VAL A 76 -17.54 7.15 -4.26
C VAL A 76 -16.55 7.65 -5.30
N GLY A 77 -17.03 8.43 -6.27
CA GLY A 77 -16.21 9.02 -7.33
C GLY A 77 -15.62 10.38 -6.95
N TYR A 78 -14.61 10.83 -7.69
CA TYR A 78 -13.95 12.13 -7.49
C TYR A 78 -14.94 13.29 -7.33
N GLN A 79 -15.94 13.40 -8.22
CA GLN A 79 -16.90 14.49 -8.20
C GLN A 79 -17.71 14.54 -6.89
N GLN A 80 -18.03 13.39 -6.32
CA GLN A 80 -18.77 13.30 -5.06
C GLN A 80 -17.90 13.76 -3.89
N VAL A 81 -16.62 13.34 -3.86
CA VAL A 81 -15.64 13.82 -2.87
C VAL A 81 -15.46 15.34 -2.99
N TYR A 82 -15.19 15.85 -4.20
CA TYR A 82 -15.03 17.27 -4.47
C TYR A 82 -16.25 18.09 -4.00
N ASN A 83 -17.45 17.67 -4.39
CA ASN A 83 -18.69 18.35 -3.99
C ASN A 83 -18.89 18.34 -2.46
N SER A 84 -18.49 17.28 -1.75
CA SER A 84 -18.61 17.21 -0.29
C SER A 84 -17.69 18.21 0.42
N ILE A 85 -16.47 18.39 -0.09
CA ILE A 85 -15.49 19.33 0.47
C ILE A 85 -15.91 20.78 0.19
N VAL A 86 -16.27 21.10 -1.06
CA VAL A 86 -16.65 22.47 -1.43
C VAL A 86 -17.93 22.92 -0.73
N LYS A 87 -18.93 22.04 -0.60
CA LYS A 87 -20.15 22.35 0.15
C LYS A 87 -19.89 22.50 1.65
N GLY A 88 -18.96 21.71 2.21
CA GLY A 88 -18.59 21.78 3.62
C GLY A 88 -17.80 23.04 3.99
N LEU A 89 -17.03 23.62 3.05
CA LEU A 89 -16.27 24.86 3.24
C LEU A 89 -17.11 26.14 3.05
N GLY A 90 -18.32 26.02 2.51
CA GLY A 90 -19.24 27.13 2.29
C GLY A 90 -20.26 27.36 3.41
N GLN A 91 -20.12 26.64 4.54
CA GLN A 91 -20.88 26.86 5.78
C GLN A 91 -20.02 27.58 6.81
#